data_AF-A0A0J7MQD9-F1
#
_entry.id   AF-A0A0J7MQD9-F1
#
_cell.length_a   1.000
_cell.length_b   1.000
_cell.length_c   1.000
_cell.angle_alpha   90.00
_cell.angle_beta   90.00
_cell.angle_gamma   90.00
#
_symmetry.space_group_name_H-M   'P 1'
#
loop_
_entity.id
_entity.type
_entity.pdbx_description
1 polymer ?
#
loop_
_entity_poly.entity_id
_entity_poly.type
_entity_poly.pdbx_seq_one_letter_code
_entity_poly.pdbx_strand_id
1 'polypeptide(L)'
;MITCAIEDRLIQFWFIISKGNMFSNEEGFDMLMVFGECRQNYRAAECLHRKRYPQRVPQSREIFRRMAFRVQATGQLQPQHNQNREIRRPVRDKRVVDVLAAVAVNPHDSTRRISVDSAMSQMTV
;
A
#
# COMPACT_ATOMS: atom_id res chain seq x y z
N MET A 1 7.54 -28.55 20.84
CA MET A 1 8.38 -27.52 20.18
C MET A 1 8.73 -27.85 18.71
N ILE A 2 7.92 -28.60 17.94
CA ILE A 2 8.37 -29.04 16.58
C ILE A 2 7.32 -28.87 15.45
N THR A 3 6.04 -28.58 15.69
CA THR A 3 5.03 -28.62 14.60
C THR A 3 4.90 -27.36 13.74
N CYS A 4 5.69 -26.29 13.95
CA CYS A 4 5.48 -25.04 13.22
C CYS A 4 6.32 -24.85 11.94
N ALA A 5 7.20 -25.79 11.58
CA ALA A 5 8.32 -25.50 10.66
C ALA A 5 8.23 -26.12 9.26
N ILE A 6 7.13 -26.78 8.87
CA ILE A 6 7.14 -27.65 7.67
C ILE A 6 6.30 -27.10 6.49
N GLU A 7 5.45 -26.09 6.67
CA GLU A 7 4.68 -25.47 5.56
C GLU A 7 5.13 -24.03 5.21
N ASP A 8 6.32 -23.63 5.65
CA ASP A 8 6.73 -22.22 5.64
C ASP A 8 7.06 -21.65 4.24
N ARG A 9 7.53 -22.44 3.28
CA ARG A 9 8.09 -21.85 2.04
C ARG A 9 7.05 -21.45 0.99
N LEU A 10 5.93 -22.16 0.89
CA LEU A 10 4.89 -21.85 -0.10
C LEU A 10 3.96 -20.73 0.39
N ILE A 11 3.73 -20.64 1.72
CA ILE A 11 2.98 -19.55 2.34
C ILE A 11 3.77 -18.23 2.30
N GLN A 12 5.09 -18.26 2.57
CA GLN A 12 5.96 -17.09 2.47
C GLN A 12 6.00 -16.50 1.05
N PHE A 13 5.99 -17.34 0.01
CA PHE A 13 6.08 -16.88 -1.37
C PHE A 13 4.78 -16.20 -1.85
N TRP A 14 3.62 -16.71 -1.42
CA TRP A 14 2.34 -16.02 -1.62
C TRP A 14 2.23 -14.71 -0.80
N PHE A 15 2.94 -14.62 0.32
CA PHE A 15 3.00 -13.42 1.19
C PHE A 15 3.83 -12.27 0.61
N ILE A 16 4.72 -12.53 -0.37
CA ILE A 16 5.60 -11.51 -0.97
C ILE A 16 4.90 -10.73 -2.09
N ILE A 17 3.89 -11.31 -2.75
CA ILE A 17 3.26 -10.72 -3.96
C ILE A 17 1.81 -10.25 -3.73
N SER A 18 1.08 -10.77 -2.74
CA SER A 18 -0.33 -10.43 -2.58
C SER A 18 -0.57 -9.31 -1.56
N LYS A 19 -0.83 -8.11 -2.08
CA LYS A 19 -1.61 -6.99 -1.50
C LYS A 19 -1.13 -6.40 -0.17
N GLY A 20 -1.24 -5.07 -0.06
CA GLY A 20 -1.00 -4.36 1.20
C GLY A 20 -1.79 -5.03 2.33
N ASN A 21 -1.06 -5.58 3.31
CA ASN A 21 -1.63 -6.17 4.51
C ASN A 21 -2.36 -5.09 5.30
N MET A 22 -3.65 -4.96 5.01
CA MET A 22 -4.53 -3.99 5.63
C MET A 22 -5.38 -4.76 6.62
N PHE A 23 -4.84 -4.96 7.82
CA PHE A 23 -5.64 -5.32 8.99
C PHE A 23 -6.54 -4.12 9.34
N SER A 24 -7.67 -4.32 10.02
CA SER A 24 -8.51 -3.19 10.44
C SER A 24 -7.84 -2.40 11.57
N ASN A 25 -8.35 -1.20 11.91
CA ASN A 25 -7.84 -0.46 13.08
C ASN A 25 -8.02 -1.25 14.38
N GLU A 26 -9.13 -1.98 14.51
CA GLU A 26 -9.41 -2.86 15.65
C GLU A 26 -8.40 -4.00 15.73
N GLU A 27 -8.13 -4.67 14.60
CA GLU A 27 -7.12 -5.72 14.55
C GLU A 27 -5.72 -5.18 14.84
N GLY A 28 -5.40 -3.97 14.37
CA GLY A 28 -4.14 -3.29 14.69
C GLY A 28 -3.98 -2.96 16.18
N PHE A 29 -5.07 -2.58 16.85
CA PHE A 29 -5.08 -2.38 18.30
C PHE A 29 -4.84 -3.70 19.04
N ASP A 30 -5.56 -4.77 18.67
CA ASP A 30 -5.39 -6.10 19.25
C ASP A 30 -3.94 -6.61 19.07
N MET A 31 -3.36 -6.41 17.88
CA MET A 31 -1.97 -6.72 17.60
C MET A 31 -1.01 -5.95 18.51
N LEU A 32 -1.26 -4.65 18.76
CA LEU A 32 -0.44 -3.84 19.64
C LEU A 32 -0.54 -4.32 21.11
N MET A 33 -1.74 -4.69 21.56
CA MET A 33 -1.95 -5.26 22.90
C MET A 33 -1.19 -6.57 23.08
N VAL A 34 -1.34 -7.50 22.13
CA VAL A 34 -0.61 -8.79 22.12
C VAL A 34 0.92 -8.56 22.09
N PHE A 35 1.38 -7.56 21.33
CA PHE A 35 2.79 -7.20 21.27
C PHE A 35 3.31 -6.65 22.61
N GLY A 36 2.51 -5.84 23.31
CA GLY A 36 2.81 -5.35 24.66
C GLY A 36 2.88 -6.47 25.69
N GLU A 37 1.92 -7.40 25.66
CA GLU A 37 1.91 -8.60 26.53
C GLU A 37 3.17 -9.45 26.33
N CYS A 38 3.64 -9.55 25.08
CA CYS A 38 4.85 -10.29 24.73
C CYS A 38 6.15 -9.53 25.06
N ARG A 39 6.10 -8.42 25.80
CA ARG A 39 7.27 -7.58 26.16
C ARG A 39 8.09 -7.22 24.92
N GLN A 40 7.42 -6.83 23.85
CA GLN A 40 8.01 -6.43 22.57
C GLN A 40 8.74 -7.56 21.81
N ASN A 41 8.48 -8.83 22.11
CA ASN A 41 9.00 -9.96 21.34
C ASN A 41 8.10 -10.28 20.13
N TYR A 42 8.58 -9.97 18.93
CA TYR A 42 7.82 -10.16 17.69
C TYR A 42 7.44 -11.61 17.38
N ARG A 43 8.31 -12.58 17.67
CA ARG A 43 8.03 -14.01 17.41
C ARG A 43 6.97 -14.55 18.37
N ALA A 44 7.06 -14.14 19.64
CA ALA A 44 6.06 -14.50 20.64
C ALA A 44 4.70 -13.87 20.30
N ALA A 45 4.69 -12.60 19.88
CA ALA A 45 3.47 -11.88 19.50
C ALA A 45 2.76 -12.53 18.30
N GLU A 46 3.50 -12.92 17.26
CA GLU A 46 2.94 -13.67 16.12
C GLU A 46 2.27 -14.97 16.56
N CYS A 47 2.96 -15.76 17.38
CA CYS A 47 2.43 -17.04 17.86
C CYS A 47 1.20 -16.85 18.75
N LEU A 48 1.25 -15.86 19.66
CA LEU A 48 0.16 -15.56 20.59
C LEU A 48 -1.07 -15.01 19.85
N HIS A 49 -0.87 -14.10 18.89
CA HIS A 49 -1.95 -13.55 18.07
C HIS A 49 -2.68 -14.64 17.29
N ARG A 50 -1.93 -15.56 16.66
CA ARG A 50 -2.50 -16.71 15.92
C ARG A 50 -3.32 -17.63 16.82
N LYS A 51 -2.86 -17.84 18.07
CA LYS A 51 -3.60 -18.65 19.05
C LYS A 51 -4.85 -17.96 19.57
N ARG A 52 -4.80 -16.63 19.76
CA ARG A 52 -5.91 -15.85 20.31
C ARG A 52 -7.00 -15.57 19.26
N TYR A 53 -6.61 -15.39 18.00
CA TYR A 53 -7.53 -15.07 16.90
C TYR A 53 -7.35 -16.06 15.73
N PRO A 54 -7.72 -17.34 15.89
CA PRO A 54 -7.60 -18.35 14.84
C PRO A 54 -8.48 -18.06 13.60
N GLN A 55 -9.53 -17.26 13.76
CA GLN A 55 -10.46 -16.85 12.70
C GLN A 55 -9.91 -15.72 11.81
N ARG A 56 -8.81 -15.05 12.22
CA ARG A 56 -8.21 -13.95 11.47
C ARG A 56 -7.05 -14.44 10.61
N VAL A 57 -6.71 -13.66 9.58
CA VAL A 57 -5.54 -13.94 8.74
C VAL A 57 -4.28 -13.89 9.63
N PRO A 58 -3.42 -14.93 9.61
CA PRO A 58 -2.19 -14.91 10.37
C PRO A 58 -1.28 -13.75 9.97
N GLN A 59 -1.04 -12.85 10.92
CA GLN A 59 -0.11 -11.74 10.74
C GLN A 59 1.32 -12.20 11.04
N SER A 60 2.26 -11.88 10.17
CA SER A 60 3.66 -12.27 10.35
C SER A 60 4.41 -11.34 11.31
N ARG A 61 5.48 -11.82 11.94
CA ARG A 61 6.37 -10.99 12.78
C ARG A 61 6.83 -9.68 12.14
N GLU A 62 6.97 -9.65 10.81
CA GLU A 62 7.40 -8.45 10.09
C GLU A 62 6.33 -7.37 10.10
N ILE A 63 5.05 -7.76 10.09
CA ILE A 63 3.93 -6.82 10.21
C ILE A 63 3.93 -6.19 11.60
N PHE A 64 4.13 -6.99 12.66
CA PHE A 64 4.29 -6.47 14.02
C PHE A 64 5.47 -5.48 14.11
N ARG A 65 6.61 -5.79 13.48
CA ARG A 65 7.77 -4.90 13.45
C ARG A 65 7.46 -3.58 12.77
N ARG A 66 6.88 -3.62 11.56
CA ARG A 66 6.52 -2.42 10.78
C ARG A 66 5.47 -1.58 11.49
N MET A 67 4.48 -2.22 12.09
CA MET A 67 3.43 -1.57 12.89
C MET A 67 4.04 -0.86 14.10
N ALA A 68 4.86 -1.55 14.91
CA ALA A 68 5.50 -0.97 16.09
C ALA A 68 6.38 0.24 15.72
N PHE A 69 7.20 0.11 14.68
CA PHE A 69 8.03 1.21 14.17
C PHE A 69 7.17 2.40 13.73
N ARG A 70 6.05 2.15 13.04
CA ARG A 70 5.14 3.21 12.58
C ARG A 70 4.45 3.92 13.74
N VAL A 71 3.93 3.17 14.71
CA VAL A 71 3.33 3.75 15.92
C VAL A 71 4.34 4.61 16.67
N GLN A 72 5.58 4.16 16.78
CA GLN A 72 6.65 4.93 17.42
C GLN A 72 7.01 6.21 16.64
N ALA A 73 7.05 6.15 15.31
CA ALA A 73 7.48 7.27 14.47
C ALA A 73 6.38 8.31 14.21
N THR A 74 5.14 7.88 13.97
CA THR A 74 4.04 8.75 13.53
C THR A 74 2.80 8.66 14.40
N GLY A 75 2.73 7.71 15.35
CA GLY A 75 1.53 7.46 16.16
C GLY A 75 0.41 6.74 15.41
N GLN A 76 0.66 6.26 14.17
CA GLN A 76 -0.38 5.67 13.33
C GLN A 76 -0.27 4.15 13.26
N LEU A 77 -1.40 3.46 13.39
CA LEU A 77 -1.48 2.00 13.24
C LEU A 77 -1.45 1.59 11.77
N GLN A 78 -2.26 2.25 10.94
CA GLN A 78 -2.37 1.93 9.52
C GLN A 78 -1.27 2.58 8.69
N PRO A 79 -0.81 1.91 7.61
CA PRO A 79 -0.01 2.59 6.61
C PRO A 79 -0.87 3.66 5.95
N GLN A 80 -0.35 4.88 5.83
CA GLN A 80 -0.91 5.89 4.92
C GLN A 80 -0.61 5.46 3.48
N HIS A 81 -1.38 4.52 2.97
CA HIS A 81 -1.34 4.19 1.56
C HIS A 81 -2.20 5.21 0.80
N ASN A 82 -1.57 6.00 -0.07
CA ASN A 82 -2.22 6.88 -1.05
C ASN A 82 -3.18 7.96 -0.51
N GLN A 83 -3.26 8.20 0.80
CA GLN A 83 -4.21 9.19 1.36
C GLN A 83 -3.95 10.64 0.90
N ASN A 84 -2.78 10.94 0.32
CA ASN A 84 -2.48 12.26 -0.24
C ASN A 84 -1.55 12.24 -1.46
N ARG A 85 -1.35 11.07 -2.09
CA ARG A 85 -0.76 11.05 -3.41
C ARG A 85 -1.91 11.25 -4.39
N GLU A 86 -2.24 12.51 -4.65
CA GLU A 86 -2.60 12.86 -6.02
C GLU A 86 -1.45 12.29 -6.85
N ILE A 87 -1.68 11.14 -7.49
CA ILE A 87 -0.79 10.66 -8.53
C ILE A 87 -0.75 11.86 -9.46
N ARG A 88 0.35 12.63 -9.41
CA ARG A 88 0.55 13.79 -10.27
C ARG A 88 0.57 13.22 -11.69
N ARG A 89 -0.61 13.04 -12.25
CA ARG A 89 -0.77 12.89 -13.68
C ARG A 89 -0.22 14.20 -14.22
N PRO A 90 0.64 14.17 -15.25
CA PRO A 90 1.28 15.37 -15.80
C PRO A 90 0.31 16.43 -16.34
N VAL A 91 -1.01 16.27 -16.17
CA VAL A 91 -2.09 17.14 -16.66
C VAL A 91 -2.21 18.48 -15.89
N ARG A 92 -1.23 18.83 -15.05
CA ARG A 92 -1.05 20.22 -14.56
C ARG A 92 0.07 20.96 -15.31
N ASP A 93 0.45 20.47 -16.49
CA ASP A 93 1.36 21.18 -17.37
C ASP A 93 0.65 22.38 -18.02
N LYS A 94 1.34 23.51 -18.14
CA LYS A 94 0.81 24.73 -18.79
C LYS A 94 0.37 24.45 -20.24
N ARG A 95 0.95 23.41 -20.83
CA ARG A 95 0.67 22.89 -22.19
C ARG A 95 -0.72 22.28 -22.36
N VAL A 96 -1.42 21.96 -21.27
CA VAL A 96 -2.82 21.50 -21.33
C VAL A 96 -3.74 22.58 -21.93
N VAL A 97 -3.42 23.86 -21.72
CA VAL A 97 -4.17 24.97 -22.32
C VAL A 97 -4.04 24.95 -23.85
N ASP A 98 -2.86 24.63 -24.37
CA ASP A 98 -2.60 24.53 -25.81
C ASP A 98 -3.36 23.35 -26.44
N VAL A 99 -3.41 22.22 -25.74
CA VAL A 99 -4.22 21.05 -26.14
C VAL A 99 -5.71 21.40 -26.18
N LEU A 100 -6.23 22.06 -25.13
CA LEU A 100 -7.64 22.47 -25.06
C LEU A 100 -7.98 23.51 -26.15
N ALA A 101 -7.08 24.45 -26.43
CA ALA A 101 -7.24 25.42 -27.49
C ALA A 101 -7.25 24.74 -28.87
N ALA A 102 -6.36 23.79 -29.12
CA ALA A 102 -6.31 23.04 -30.38
C ALA A 102 -7.60 22.24 -30.63
N VAL A 103 -8.12 21.56 -29.60
CA VAL A 103 -9.40 20.82 -29.68
C VAL A 103 -10.58 21.76 -29.90
N ALA A 104 -10.57 22.94 -29.27
CA ALA A 104 -11.63 23.94 -29.45
C ALA A 104 -11.65 24.53 -30.87
N VAL A 105 -10.48 24.68 -31.50
CA VAL A 105 -10.35 25.19 -32.88
C VAL A 105 -10.76 24.13 -33.90
N ASN A 106 -10.33 22.88 -33.72
CA ASN A 106 -10.73 21.78 -34.59
C ASN A 106 -10.89 20.45 -33.81
N PRO A 107 -12.13 20.06 -33.47
CA PRO A 107 -12.40 18.83 -32.73
C PRO A 107 -12.03 17.54 -33.47
N HIS A 108 -11.86 17.60 -34.79
CA HIS A 108 -11.54 16.43 -35.62
C HIS A 108 -10.04 16.21 -35.83
N ASP A 109 -9.20 17.05 -35.22
CA ASP A 109 -7.76 16.87 -35.30
C ASP A 109 -7.30 15.61 -34.55
N SER A 110 -6.36 14.90 -35.18
CA SER A 110 -5.77 13.72 -34.54
C SER A 110 -4.97 14.11 -33.30
N THR A 111 -5.05 13.28 -32.26
CA THR A 111 -4.23 13.42 -31.04
C THR A 111 -2.74 13.45 -31.35
N ARG A 112 -2.30 12.76 -32.43
CA ARG A 112 -0.92 12.84 -32.92
C ARG A 112 -0.52 14.26 -33.30
N ARG A 113 -1.37 14.98 -34.03
CA ARG A 113 -1.08 16.36 -34.48
C ARG A 113 -1.04 17.31 -33.29
N ILE A 114 -2.04 17.22 -32.42
CA ILE A 114 -2.12 18.01 -31.18
C ILE A 114 -0.91 17.75 -30.27
N SER A 115 -0.38 16.52 -30.23
CA SER A 115 0.81 16.18 -29.45
C SER A 115 2.10 16.83 -29.97
N VAL A 116 2.22 17.00 -31.29
CA VAL A 116 3.34 17.74 -31.90
C VAL A 116 3.23 19.22 -31.56
N ASP A 117 2.04 19.80 -31.70
CA ASP A 117 1.80 21.23 -31.48
C ASP A 117 1.97 21.63 -30.00
N SER A 118 1.51 20.79 -29.08
CA SER A 118 1.64 21.00 -27.62
C SER A 118 2.96 20.48 -27.04
N ALA A 119 3.82 19.85 -27.85
CA ALA A 119 5.03 19.15 -27.42
C ALA A 119 4.80 18.20 -26.23
N MET A 120 3.68 17.46 -26.26
CA MET A 120 3.29 16.47 -25.26
C MET A 120 3.39 15.06 -25.85
N SER A 121 3.50 14.04 -24.99
CA SER A 121 3.37 12.66 -25.47
C SER A 121 1.95 12.44 -25.99
N GLN A 122 1.81 11.78 -27.15
CA GLN A 122 0.51 11.41 -27.70
C GLN A 122 -0.32 10.56 -26.73
N MET A 123 0.30 9.81 -25.81
CA MET A 123 -0.43 9.06 -24.78
C MET A 123 -1.01 9.95 -23.66
N THR A 124 -0.50 11.18 -23.55
CA THR A 124 -0.91 12.17 -22.52
C THR A 124 -1.94 13.17 -23.06
N VAL A 125 -1.90 13.45 -24.38
CA VAL A 125 -2.91 14.22 -25.13
C VAL A 125 -4.17 13.38 -25.32
#